data_AF-A0A3D0DEX5-F1
#
_entry.id   AF-A0A3D0DEX5-F1
#
_cell.length_a   1.000
_cell.length_b   1.000
_cell.length_c   1.000
_cell.angle_alpha   90.00
_cell.angle_beta   90.00
_cell.angle_gamma   90.00
#
_symmetry.space_group_name_H-M   'P 1'
#
loop_
_entity.id
_entity.type
_entity.pdbx_description
1 polymer ?
#
loop_
_entity_poly.entity_id
_entity_poly.type
_entity_poly.pdbx_seq_one_letter_code
_entity_poly.pdbx_strand_id
1 'polypeptide(L)'
;MRYMLVPLVFAVSFSSFAFAETQQEQAAQFISSWVAQVQGTVPGPPQNPELPPIKCGTPAFLAAANFKHFHPDIILDVKIERPDLPDTFGTEHFLIHYTTTGNSAVFEPNTDSLSGIPRHITRVADVLEHVWDVEIDSMGYQTPLHDFGHGGDDRYDVYIRNLVVGYYGQTTADTIVGFRATSYIEIENDFQEISNVYYHLYPIEAVKVTMAHEFFHAIQFSYDASEIDRPNPDNHALDSYWWYEASSTWMET
;
A
#
# COMPACT_ATOMS: atom_id res chain seq x y z
N MET A 1 30.38 -58.94 23.88
CA MET A 1 30.91 -57.71 24.51
C MET A 1 30.92 -56.61 23.45
N ARG A 2 30.34 -55.45 23.79
CA ARG A 2 30.35 -54.14 23.10
C ARG A 2 29.33 -53.79 21.99
N TYR A 3 28.27 -53.12 22.48
CA TYR A 3 27.68 -51.83 22.09
C TYR A 3 27.27 -51.53 20.63
N MET A 4 25.94 -51.45 20.48
CA MET A 4 25.15 -50.71 19.51
C MET A 4 25.55 -49.22 19.49
N LEU A 5 25.87 -48.69 18.30
CA LEU A 5 25.93 -47.26 18.00
C LEU A 5 24.72 -46.94 17.13
N VAL A 6 23.75 -46.19 17.65
CA VAL A 6 23.07 -45.04 16.98
C VAL A 6 22.27 -44.32 18.07
N PRO A 7 22.67 -43.10 18.48
CA PRO A 7 21.65 -42.08 18.66
C PRO A 7 22.20 -40.69 18.33
N LEU A 8 21.93 -40.12 17.15
CA LEU A 8 22.01 -38.67 16.94
C LEU A 8 21.46 -38.22 15.58
N VAL A 9 20.14 -38.27 15.34
CA VAL A 9 19.54 -37.51 14.21
C VAL A 9 18.19 -36.87 14.57
N PHE A 10 17.40 -37.46 15.49
CA PHE A 10 16.03 -36.97 15.75
C PHE A 10 15.90 -35.68 16.60
N ALA A 11 16.90 -35.31 17.41
CA ALA A 11 16.81 -34.13 18.28
C ALA A 11 17.16 -32.81 17.57
N VAL A 12 18.02 -32.87 16.55
CA VAL A 12 18.43 -31.70 15.76
C VAL A 12 17.29 -31.29 14.81
N SER A 13 16.57 -32.25 14.23
CA SER A 13 15.42 -31.96 13.37
C SER A 13 14.26 -31.32 14.15
N PHE A 14 13.88 -31.86 15.31
CA PHE A 14 12.78 -31.32 16.11
C PHE A 14 13.06 -29.89 16.61
N SER A 15 14.31 -29.61 17.01
CA SER A 15 14.70 -28.25 17.40
C SER A 15 14.71 -27.31 16.20
N SER A 16 15.25 -27.70 15.04
CA SER A 16 15.21 -26.86 13.84
C SER A 16 13.80 -26.56 13.34
N PHE A 17 12.86 -27.51 13.46
CA PHE A 17 11.46 -27.28 13.11
C PHE A 17 10.79 -26.28 14.06
N ALA A 18 10.97 -26.44 15.38
CA ALA A 18 10.43 -25.50 16.36
C ALA A 18 11.02 -24.09 16.19
N PHE A 19 12.33 -23.97 15.89
CA PHE A 19 12.95 -22.68 15.60
C PHE A 19 12.40 -22.03 14.32
N ALA A 20 12.18 -22.81 13.25
CA ALA A 20 11.60 -22.30 12.02
C ALA A 20 10.15 -21.84 12.20
N GLU A 21 9.34 -22.60 12.94
CA GLU A 21 7.95 -22.25 13.30
C GLU A 21 7.91 -20.93 14.10
N THR A 22 8.79 -20.77 15.09
CA THR A 22 8.88 -19.51 15.86
C THR A 22 9.32 -18.31 15.02
N GLN A 23 10.18 -18.50 14.00
CA GLN A 23 10.59 -17.41 13.10
C GLN A 23 9.44 -17.00 12.16
N GLN A 24 8.67 -17.95 11.67
CA GLN A 24 7.50 -17.68 10.83
C GLN A 24 6.40 -16.96 11.61
N GLU A 25 6.13 -17.35 12.85
CA GLU A 25 5.21 -16.63 13.74
C GLU A 25 5.67 -15.20 14.03
N GLN A 26 6.97 -14.99 14.29
CA GLN A 26 7.53 -13.66 14.49
C GLN A 26 7.41 -12.79 13.23
N ALA A 27 7.67 -13.37 12.05
CA ALA A 27 7.49 -12.68 10.77
C ALA A 27 6.02 -12.30 10.53
N ALA A 28 5.09 -13.23 10.78
CA ALA A 28 3.66 -12.97 10.68
C ALA A 28 3.21 -11.82 11.60
N GLN A 29 3.68 -11.80 12.85
CA GLN A 29 3.38 -10.72 13.80
C GLN A 29 3.95 -9.37 13.34
N PHE A 30 5.20 -9.37 12.86
CA PHE A 30 5.82 -8.15 12.33
C PHE A 30 5.04 -7.59 11.14
N ILE A 31 4.72 -8.42 10.16
CA ILE A 31 3.98 -8.03 8.95
C ILE A 31 2.58 -7.55 9.31
N SER A 32 1.87 -8.28 10.19
CA SER A 32 0.53 -7.88 10.66
C SER A 32 0.59 -6.51 11.33
N SER A 33 1.59 -6.29 12.20
CA SER A 33 1.80 -4.99 12.86
C SER A 33 2.15 -3.90 11.85
N TRP A 34 2.93 -4.17 10.82
CA TRP A 34 3.33 -3.17 9.84
C TRP A 34 2.15 -2.72 8.97
N VAL A 35 1.34 -3.67 8.48
CA VAL A 35 0.10 -3.35 7.76
C VAL A 35 -0.86 -2.57 8.66
N ALA A 36 -1.05 -3.01 9.91
CA ALA A 36 -1.89 -2.33 10.88
C ALA A 36 -1.42 -0.88 11.16
N GLN A 37 -0.11 -0.66 11.16
CA GLN A 37 0.47 0.69 11.25
C GLN A 37 0.08 1.51 10.05
N VAL A 38 0.37 1.08 8.82
CA VAL A 38 -0.01 1.84 7.61
C VAL A 38 -1.51 2.16 7.62
N GLN A 39 -2.33 1.20 8.05
CA GLN A 39 -3.78 1.37 8.15
C GLN A 39 -4.24 2.36 9.23
N GLY A 40 -3.38 2.82 10.13
CA GLY A 40 -3.75 3.70 11.23
C GLY A 40 -4.48 2.99 12.38
N THR A 41 -4.49 1.66 12.40
CA THR A 41 -5.18 0.89 13.45
C THR A 41 -4.33 0.69 14.70
N VAL A 42 -3.00 0.82 14.57
CA VAL A 42 -2.05 0.85 15.69
C VAL A 42 -1.06 2.01 15.53
N PRO A 43 -0.43 2.48 16.62
CA PRO A 43 0.58 3.54 16.54
C PRO A 43 1.77 3.14 15.64
N GLY A 44 2.23 4.08 14.82
CA GLY A 44 3.42 3.92 14.00
C GLY A 44 4.68 3.70 14.84
N PRO A 45 5.76 3.15 14.25
CA PRO A 45 7.03 3.02 14.95
C PRO A 45 7.57 4.40 15.30
N PRO A 46 8.37 4.54 16.38
CA PRO A 46 9.07 5.78 16.66
C PRO A 46 9.85 6.21 15.42
N GLN A 47 9.61 7.43 14.93
CA GLN A 47 10.37 7.95 13.81
C GLN A 47 11.85 8.04 14.23
N ASN A 48 12.71 7.31 13.55
CA ASN A 48 14.15 7.49 13.70
C ASN A 48 14.56 8.71 12.87
N PRO A 49 14.97 9.84 13.48
CA PRO A 49 15.34 11.04 12.74
C PRO A 49 16.59 10.86 11.87
N GLU A 50 17.35 9.77 12.04
CA GLU A 50 18.52 9.44 11.22
C GLU A 50 18.18 8.69 9.93
N LEU A 51 16.96 8.16 9.80
CA LEU A 51 16.50 7.47 8.60
C LEU A 51 15.54 8.36 7.80
N PRO A 52 15.55 8.27 6.46
CA PRO A 52 14.53 8.95 5.67
C PRO A 52 13.14 8.44 6.07
N PRO A 53 12.13 9.32 6.16
CA PRO A 53 10.78 8.90 6.49
C PRO A 53 10.24 7.97 5.41
N ILE A 54 9.63 6.86 5.83
CA ILE A 54 8.88 5.97 4.93
C ILE A 54 7.56 6.68 4.63
N LYS A 55 7.32 6.97 3.35
CA LYS A 55 6.12 7.69 2.88
C LYS A 55 5.13 6.76 2.18
N CYS A 56 5.64 5.80 1.41
CA CYS A 56 4.85 4.78 0.72
C CYS A 56 4.57 3.60 1.66
N GLY A 57 3.29 3.24 1.79
CA GLY A 57 2.84 2.09 2.57
C GLY A 57 2.79 0.77 1.79
N THR A 58 2.87 0.82 0.46
CA THR A 58 2.75 -0.32 -0.46
C THR A 58 3.66 -1.51 -0.07
N PRO A 59 4.93 -1.34 0.34
CA PRO A 59 5.78 -2.45 0.75
C PRO A 59 5.22 -3.31 1.89
N ALA A 60 4.42 -2.74 2.80
CA ALA A 60 3.81 -3.50 3.89
C ALA A 60 2.79 -4.53 3.37
N PHE A 61 1.97 -4.11 2.41
CA PHE A 61 0.92 -4.94 1.80
C PHE A 61 1.52 -5.98 0.87
N LEU A 62 2.59 -5.62 0.15
CA LEU A 62 3.37 -6.58 -0.64
C LEU A 62 4.01 -7.66 0.23
N ALA A 63 4.59 -7.28 1.37
CA ALA A 63 5.13 -8.24 2.34
C ALA A 63 4.04 -9.19 2.86
N ALA A 64 2.83 -8.68 3.12
CA ALA A 64 1.69 -9.50 3.55
C ALA A 64 1.23 -10.48 2.45
N ALA A 65 1.10 -10.02 1.21
CA ALA A 65 0.72 -10.86 0.07
C ALA A 65 1.75 -11.98 -0.16
N ASN A 66 3.03 -11.61 -0.20
CA ASN A 66 4.15 -12.54 -0.40
C ASN A 66 4.26 -13.57 0.74
N PHE A 67 4.12 -13.12 1.99
CA PHE A 67 4.11 -14.04 3.14
C PHE A 67 2.98 -15.06 3.05
N LYS A 68 1.77 -14.63 2.69
CA LYS A 68 0.61 -15.51 2.51
C LYS A 68 0.79 -16.48 1.33
N HIS A 69 1.50 -16.07 0.29
CA HIS A 69 1.84 -16.94 -0.84
C HIS A 69 2.72 -18.13 -0.41
N PHE A 70 3.78 -17.86 0.36
CA PHE A 70 4.72 -18.89 0.82
C PHE A 70 4.27 -19.65 2.08
N HIS A 71 3.42 -19.02 2.90
CA HIS A 71 2.92 -19.58 4.17
C HIS A 71 1.38 -19.53 4.23
N PRO A 72 0.67 -20.23 3.31
CA PRO A 72 -0.79 -20.12 3.20
C PRO A 72 -1.55 -20.63 4.44
N ASP A 73 -0.93 -21.46 5.27
CA ASP A 73 -1.51 -22.01 6.50
C ASP A 73 -1.36 -21.06 7.70
N ILE A 74 -0.52 -20.01 7.60
CA ILE A 74 -0.32 -19.04 8.67
C ILE A 74 -1.23 -17.84 8.47
N ILE A 75 -2.03 -17.53 9.48
CA ILE A 75 -2.95 -16.39 9.47
C ILE A 75 -2.21 -15.14 9.91
N LEU A 76 -2.23 -14.10 9.07
CA LEU A 76 -1.86 -12.75 9.47
C LEU A 76 -3.03 -12.13 10.26
N ASP A 77 -2.74 -11.59 11.45
CA ASP A 77 -3.74 -10.95 12.31
C ASP A 77 -3.97 -9.50 11.87
N VAL A 78 -4.38 -9.33 10.61
CA VAL A 78 -4.69 -8.04 10.01
C VAL A 78 -5.75 -8.20 8.93
N LYS A 79 -6.64 -7.22 8.83
CA LYS A 79 -7.70 -7.20 7.83
C LYS A 79 -7.31 -6.22 6.71
N ILE A 80 -7.12 -6.75 5.51
CA ILE A 80 -6.85 -5.95 4.31
C ILE A 80 -8.13 -5.94 3.49
N GLU A 81 -8.83 -4.81 3.49
CA GLU A 81 -10.06 -4.58 2.75
C GLU A 81 -10.11 -3.13 2.29
N ARG A 82 -10.87 -2.86 1.23
CA ARG A 82 -11.16 -1.51 0.77
C ARG A 82 -11.84 -0.72 1.90
N PRO A 83 -11.43 0.54 2.16
CA PRO A 83 -12.11 1.39 3.11
C PRO A 83 -13.59 1.62 2.75
N ASP A 84 -14.45 1.67 3.76
CA ASP A 84 -15.86 2.05 3.60
C ASP A 84 -16.02 3.53 3.97
N LEU A 85 -16.22 4.38 2.97
CA LEU A 85 -16.36 5.83 3.12
C LEU A 85 -17.71 6.27 2.51
N PRO A 86 -18.41 7.23 3.15
CA PRO A 86 -19.80 7.55 2.85
C PRO A 86 -20.00 8.35 1.56
N ASP A 87 -18.99 9.11 1.12
CA ASP A 87 -19.10 10.06 0.02
C ASP A 87 -18.21 9.65 -1.15
N THR A 88 -18.68 9.92 -2.38
CA THR A 88 -17.91 9.66 -3.61
C THR A 88 -17.93 10.85 -4.57
N PHE A 89 -16.83 11.03 -5.30
CA PHE A 89 -16.72 11.97 -6.41
C PHE A 89 -16.01 11.30 -7.59
N GLY A 90 -16.70 11.22 -8.72
CA GLY A 90 -16.21 10.50 -9.89
C GLY A 90 -15.73 11.44 -10.99
N THR A 91 -14.64 11.06 -11.65
CA THR A 91 -14.04 11.74 -12.81
C THR A 91 -14.20 10.88 -14.06
N GLU A 92 -13.38 11.10 -15.10
CA GLU A 92 -13.36 10.23 -16.29
C GLU A 92 -12.79 8.85 -15.94
N HIS A 93 -11.67 8.82 -15.22
CA HIS A 93 -10.92 7.59 -14.96
C HIS A 93 -10.98 7.09 -13.51
N PHE A 94 -11.38 7.94 -12.55
CA PHE A 94 -11.27 7.64 -11.12
C PHE A 94 -12.60 7.79 -10.36
N LEU A 95 -12.77 6.97 -9.32
CA LEU A 95 -13.79 7.12 -8.30
C LEU A 95 -13.12 7.44 -6.97
N ILE A 96 -13.32 8.67 -6.49
CA ILE A 96 -12.71 9.16 -5.24
C ILE A 96 -13.68 8.92 -4.10
N HIS A 97 -13.27 8.16 -3.09
CA HIS A 97 -13.99 7.89 -1.87
C HIS A 97 -13.48 8.77 -0.74
N TYR A 98 -14.38 9.42 0.02
CA TYR A 98 -13.99 10.34 1.07
C TYR A 98 -15.05 10.50 2.18
N THR A 99 -14.70 11.23 3.23
CA THR A 99 -15.65 11.72 4.23
C THR A 99 -15.33 13.18 4.59
N THR A 100 -16.35 13.92 5.01
CA THR A 100 -16.20 15.29 5.54
C THR A 100 -16.21 15.35 7.07
N THR A 101 -16.33 14.19 7.73
CA THR A 101 -16.45 14.07 9.18
C THR A 101 -15.60 12.94 9.74
N GLY A 102 -15.33 13.01 11.04
CA GLY A 102 -14.51 12.01 11.75
C GLY A 102 -13.02 12.21 11.52
N ASN A 103 -12.24 11.18 11.86
CA ASN A 103 -10.78 11.24 11.77
C ASN A 103 -10.27 11.31 10.33
N SER A 104 -11.00 10.70 9.40
CA SER A 104 -10.67 10.69 7.96
C SER A 104 -11.26 11.89 7.19
N ALA A 105 -11.68 12.95 7.89
CA ALA A 105 -12.28 14.12 7.25
C ALA A 105 -11.25 14.81 6.34
N VAL A 106 -11.59 15.01 5.07
CA VAL A 106 -10.67 15.65 4.12
C VAL A 106 -10.29 17.07 4.50
N PHE A 107 -9.15 17.54 3.99
CA PHE A 107 -8.67 18.90 4.23
C PHE A 107 -9.75 19.95 3.90
N GLU A 108 -9.99 20.86 4.85
CA GLU A 108 -11.00 21.92 4.75
C GLU A 108 -12.38 21.41 4.25
N PRO A 109 -13.04 20.51 4.97
CA PRO A 109 -14.20 19.76 4.45
C PRO A 109 -15.44 20.63 4.24
N ASN A 110 -15.45 21.86 4.76
CA ASN A 110 -16.54 22.83 4.62
C ASN A 110 -16.27 23.91 3.55
N THR A 111 -15.15 23.82 2.82
CA THR A 111 -14.80 24.77 1.77
C THR A 111 -15.27 24.21 0.42
N ASP A 112 -16.44 24.62 -0.06
CA ASP A 112 -16.98 24.11 -1.34
C ASP A 112 -16.33 24.72 -2.58
N SER A 113 -16.17 23.91 -3.64
CA SER A 113 -15.80 24.37 -4.98
C SER A 113 -16.88 24.15 -6.04
N LEU A 114 -17.73 23.13 -5.86
CA LEU A 114 -18.79 22.76 -6.80
C LEU A 114 -19.89 21.99 -6.06
N SER A 115 -21.11 22.55 -6.00
CA SER A 115 -22.33 21.81 -5.62
C SER A 115 -22.26 21.00 -4.31
N GLY A 116 -21.52 21.45 -3.29
CA GLY A 116 -21.37 20.75 -2.01
C GLY A 116 -20.22 19.73 -1.96
N ILE A 117 -19.38 19.68 -2.98
CA ILE A 117 -18.14 18.90 -2.98
C ILE A 117 -17.00 19.79 -2.43
N PRO A 118 -16.24 19.31 -1.43
CA PRO A 118 -15.10 20.05 -0.88
C PRO A 118 -14.08 20.38 -1.97
N ARG A 119 -13.50 21.58 -1.90
CA ARG A 119 -12.48 22.09 -2.82
C ARG A 119 -11.24 21.23 -2.87
N HIS A 120 -10.90 20.56 -1.76
CA HIS A 120 -9.80 19.62 -1.74
C HIS A 120 -10.06 18.45 -2.68
N ILE A 121 -11.25 17.85 -2.65
CA ILE A 121 -11.63 16.71 -3.50
C ILE A 121 -11.56 17.06 -4.98
N THR A 122 -12.09 18.22 -5.39
CA THR A 122 -12.04 18.61 -6.81
C THR A 122 -10.61 18.87 -7.29
N ARG A 123 -9.73 19.35 -6.42
CA ARG A 123 -8.31 19.48 -6.76
C ARG A 123 -7.59 18.13 -6.82
N VAL A 124 -7.93 17.18 -5.94
CA VAL A 124 -7.41 15.81 -6.01
C VAL A 124 -7.85 15.17 -7.33
N ALA A 125 -9.11 15.36 -7.73
CA ALA A 125 -9.61 14.92 -9.03
C ALA A 125 -8.81 15.48 -10.20
N ASP A 126 -8.52 16.79 -10.21
CA ASP A 126 -7.68 17.41 -11.24
C ASP A 126 -6.26 16.79 -11.28
N VAL A 127 -5.69 16.45 -10.12
CA VAL A 127 -4.38 15.80 -10.04
C VAL A 127 -4.42 14.36 -10.56
N LEU A 128 -5.47 13.60 -10.23
CA LEU A 128 -5.62 12.23 -10.68
C LEU A 128 -5.72 12.13 -12.20
N GLU A 129 -6.55 12.97 -12.82
CA GLU A 129 -6.67 13.02 -14.27
C GLU A 129 -5.35 13.48 -14.92
N HIS A 130 -4.62 14.41 -14.29
CA HIS A 130 -3.30 14.78 -14.77
C HIS A 130 -2.28 13.64 -14.73
N VAL A 131 -2.27 12.85 -13.65
CA VAL A 131 -1.41 11.66 -13.52
C VAL A 131 -1.76 10.63 -14.59
N TRP A 132 -3.05 10.40 -14.85
CA TRP A 132 -3.48 9.54 -15.94
C TRP A 132 -2.98 10.03 -17.31
N ASP A 133 -3.20 11.31 -17.63
CA ASP A 133 -2.72 11.93 -18.88
C ASP A 133 -1.21 11.73 -19.08
N VAL A 134 -0.44 11.86 -17.99
CA VAL A 134 1.03 11.73 -18.03
C VAL A 134 1.44 10.27 -18.19
N GLU A 135 1.01 9.38 -17.30
CA GLU A 135 1.53 8.01 -17.23
C GLU A 135 0.92 7.11 -18.32
N ILE A 136 -0.38 7.23 -18.57
CA ILE A 136 -1.07 6.40 -19.55
C ILE A 136 -0.95 7.03 -20.94
N ASP A 137 -1.47 8.24 -21.13
CA ASP A 137 -1.65 8.77 -22.48
C ASP A 137 -0.36 9.30 -23.10
N SER A 138 0.50 9.95 -22.31
CA SER A 138 1.76 10.51 -22.78
C SER A 138 2.91 9.50 -22.77
N MET A 139 3.09 8.75 -21.67
CA MET A 139 4.17 7.75 -21.57
C MET A 139 3.80 6.40 -22.18
N GLY A 140 2.51 6.09 -22.36
CA GLY A 140 2.05 4.87 -23.01
C GLY A 140 2.07 3.63 -22.12
N TYR A 141 2.05 3.80 -20.79
CA TYR A 141 1.92 2.66 -19.88
C TYR A 141 0.53 2.03 -19.99
N GLN A 142 0.43 0.78 -19.55
CA GLN A 142 -0.83 0.06 -19.51
C GLN A 142 -1.73 0.63 -18.40
N THR A 143 -3.02 0.78 -18.68
CA THR A 143 -4.00 1.15 -17.66
C THR A 143 -4.05 0.12 -16.53
N PRO A 144 -4.31 0.53 -15.28
CA PRO A 144 -4.59 -0.39 -14.18
C PRO A 144 -5.67 -1.41 -14.54
N LEU A 145 -5.60 -2.60 -13.92
CA LEU A 145 -6.59 -3.64 -14.19
C LEU A 145 -7.93 -3.27 -13.56
N HIS A 146 -8.97 -3.23 -14.40
CA HIS A 146 -10.34 -2.99 -13.98
C HIS A 146 -10.81 -4.01 -12.94
N ASP A 147 -11.50 -3.53 -11.90
CA ASP A 147 -11.89 -4.34 -10.74
C ASP A 147 -13.33 -4.87 -10.77
N PHE A 148 -14.01 -4.70 -11.90
CA PHE A 148 -15.36 -5.22 -12.17
C PHE A 148 -16.46 -4.60 -11.31
N GLY A 149 -16.35 -3.29 -11.03
CA GLY A 149 -17.35 -2.54 -10.28
C GLY A 149 -17.21 -2.67 -8.77
N HIS A 150 -16.07 -3.21 -8.31
CA HIS A 150 -15.71 -3.15 -6.90
C HIS A 150 -15.46 -1.67 -6.54
N GLY A 151 -15.66 -1.29 -5.28
CA GLY A 151 -15.57 0.13 -4.89
C GLY A 151 -16.78 0.98 -5.31
N GLY A 152 -17.48 0.68 -6.40
CA GLY A 152 -18.81 1.25 -6.67
C GLY A 152 -19.19 1.34 -8.14
N ASP A 153 -18.22 1.57 -9.02
CA ASP A 153 -18.37 1.52 -10.47
C ASP A 153 -17.05 1.14 -11.16
N ASP A 154 -16.99 1.29 -12.48
CA ASP A 154 -15.91 0.77 -13.33
C ASP A 154 -14.64 1.67 -13.35
N ARG A 155 -14.62 2.76 -12.59
CA ARG A 155 -13.46 3.67 -12.50
C ARG A 155 -12.48 3.21 -11.43
N TYR A 156 -11.21 3.64 -11.54
CA TYR A 156 -10.18 3.25 -10.59
C TYR A 156 -10.39 3.92 -9.22
N ASP A 157 -10.45 3.13 -8.14
CA ASP A 157 -10.76 3.66 -6.82
C ASP A 157 -9.57 4.29 -6.11
N VAL A 158 -9.82 5.48 -5.55
CA VAL A 158 -8.90 6.21 -4.68
C VAL A 158 -9.63 6.58 -3.39
N TYR A 159 -9.14 6.08 -2.26
CA TYR A 159 -9.70 6.32 -0.94
C TYR A 159 -8.91 7.38 -0.20
N ILE A 160 -9.55 8.51 0.11
CA ILE A 160 -8.97 9.59 0.90
C ILE A 160 -9.34 9.37 2.36
N ARG A 161 -8.37 8.96 3.18
CA ARG A 161 -8.59 8.70 4.60
C ARG A 161 -7.34 8.90 5.44
N ASN A 162 -7.52 8.96 6.75
CA ASN A 162 -6.42 9.12 7.68
C ASN A 162 -5.56 7.87 7.71
N LEU A 163 -4.29 8.00 7.32
CA LEU A 163 -3.25 7.01 7.50
C LEU A 163 -2.49 7.30 8.81
N VAL A 164 -1.61 6.40 9.25
CA VAL A 164 -0.79 6.71 10.42
C VAL A 164 0.27 7.75 10.08
N VAL A 165 0.61 8.57 11.07
CA VAL A 165 1.68 9.57 11.03
C VAL A 165 2.91 9.08 10.27
N GLY A 166 3.17 9.72 9.13
CA GLY A 166 4.37 9.51 8.30
C GLY A 166 4.09 8.93 6.92
N TYR A 167 3.02 8.15 6.75
CA TYR A 167 2.62 7.65 5.43
C TYR A 167 1.81 8.69 4.66
N TYR A 168 2.02 8.72 3.36
CA TYR A 168 1.42 9.67 2.43
C TYR A 168 0.36 8.97 1.60
N GLY A 169 0.70 7.76 1.13
CA GLY A 169 -0.20 6.91 0.37
C GLY A 169 0.26 5.47 0.41
N GLN A 170 -0.58 4.61 -0.13
CA GLN A 170 -0.29 3.20 -0.35
C GLN A 170 -1.21 2.66 -1.46
N THR A 171 -0.73 1.64 -2.16
CA THR A 171 -1.48 0.91 -3.19
C THR A 171 -1.59 -0.54 -2.80
N THR A 172 -2.82 -1.04 -2.70
CA THR A 172 -3.09 -2.44 -2.34
C THR A 172 -3.49 -3.24 -3.57
N ALA A 173 -2.77 -4.33 -3.84
CA ALA A 173 -3.26 -5.36 -4.76
C ALA A 173 -4.46 -6.09 -4.14
N ASP A 174 -5.54 -6.24 -4.90
CA ASP A 174 -6.83 -6.75 -4.44
C ASP A 174 -7.11 -8.14 -5.01
N THR A 175 -7.66 -8.23 -6.23
CA THR A 175 -7.99 -9.51 -6.87
C THR A 175 -6.91 -9.92 -7.87
N ILE A 176 -6.29 -11.07 -7.64
CA ILE A 176 -5.30 -11.65 -8.56
C ILE A 176 -5.98 -12.29 -9.79
N VAL A 177 -5.56 -11.87 -10.98
CA VAL A 177 -6.00 -12.39 -12.28
C VAL A 177 -4.78 -12.86 -13.08
N GLY A 178 -4.47 -14.15 -12.97
CA GLY A 178 -3.23 -14.70 -13.52
C GLY A 178 -2.01 -14.17 -12.77
N PHE A 179 -1.13 -13.46 -13.45
CA PHE A 179 0.03 -12.77 -12.83
C PHE A 179 -0.26 -11.30 -12.52
N ARG A 180 -1.43 -10.78 -12.90
CA ARG A 180 -1.83 -9.37 -12.72
C ARG A 180 -2.72 -9.26 -11.47
N ALA A 181 -2.89 -8.06 -10.94
CA ALA A 181 -3.87 -7.79 -9.91
C ALA A 181 -4.71 -6.56 -10.24
N THR A 182 -5.98 -6.58 -9.84
CA THR A 182 -6.72 -5.34 -9.60
C THR A 182 -6.12 -4.66 -8.37
N SER A 183 -6.32 -3.36 -8.22
CA SER A 183 -5.78 -2.61 -7.09
C SER A 183 -6.61 -1.37 -6.80
N TYR A 184 -6.36 -0.77 -5.64
CA TYR A 184 -6.89 0.53 -5.25
C TYR A 184 -5.82 1.32 -4.50
N ILE A 185 -5.99 2.63 -4.42
CA ILE A 185 -5.06 3.54 -3.72
C ILE A 185 -5.74 4.07 -2.46
N GLU A 186 -4.98 4.18 -1.37
CA GLU A 186 -5.36 4.98 -0.20
C GLU A 186 -4.36 6.13 -0.04
N ILE A 187 -4.85 7.35 0.22
CA ILE A 187 -4.04 8.55 0.40
C ILE A 187 -4.45 9.29 1.66
N GLU A 188 -3.47 9.89 2.34
CA GLU A 188 -3.66 10.70 3.55
C GLU A 188 -4.67 11.84 3.30
N ASN A 189 -5.62 12.05 4.23
CA ASN A 189 -6.79 12.91 3.98
C ASN A 189 -6.50 14.39 3.98
N ASP A 190 -5.48 14.83 4.72
CA ASP A 190 -5.20 16.25 4.89
C ASP A 190 -3.72 16.63 4.97
N PHE A 191 -2.83 15.63 5.08
CA PHE A 191 -1.39 15.81 5.20
C PHE A 191 -0.98 16.76 6.33
N GLN A 192 -1.76 16.86 7.41
CA GLN A 192 -1.46 17.74 8.55
C GLN A 192 -0.57 17.09 9.60
N GLU A 193 -0.55 15.75 9.67
CA GLU A 193 0.25 14.98 10.63
C GLU A 193 1.63 14.54 10.11
N ILE A 194 2.03 14.97 8.91
CA ILE A 194 3.37 14.65 8.39
C ILE A 194 4.41 15.63 8.94
N SER A 195 5.70 15.41 8.69
CA SER A 195 6.76 16.30 9.23
C SER A 195 7.08 17.48 8.31
N ASN A 196 6.59 17.45 7.07
CA ASN A 196 6.92 18.47 6.06
C ASN A 196 5.97 19.67 6.16
N VAL A 197 6.46 20.75 6.78
CA VAL A 197 5.74 22.02 6.96
C VAL A 197 5.20 22.60 5.64
N TYR A 198 5.89 22.37 4.51
CA TYR A 198 5.40 22.86 3.21
C TYR A 198 4.06 22.19 2.84
N TYR A 199 3.94 20.89 3.07
CA TYR A 199 2.73 20.13 2.76
C TYR A 199 1.58 20.42 3.72
N HIS A 200 1.85 20.89 4.94
CA HIS A 200 0.77 21.35 5.83
C HIS A 200 0.05 22.57 5.25
N LEU A 201 0.82 23.47 4.63
CA LEU A 201 0.29 24.68 4.01
C LEU A 201 -0.27 24.42 2.61
N TYR A 202 0.28 23.41 1.92
CA TYR A 202 -0.04 23.08 0.53
C TYR A 202 -0.24 21.57 0.37
N PRO A 203 -1.30 20.98 0.95
CA PRO A 203 -1.51 19.53 0.93
C PRO A 203 -1.67 19.00 -0.50
N ILE A 204 -2.18 19.82 -1.42
CA ILE A 204 -2.29 19.43 -2.83
C ILE A 204 -0.93 19.15 -3.49
N GLU A 205 0.16 19.77 -3.03
CA GLU A 205 1.50 19.48 -3.56
C GLU A 205 2.00 18.12 -3.08
N ALA A 206 1.59 17.68 -1.88
CA ALA A 206 1.84 16.32 -1.42
C ALA A 206 1.03 15.31 -2.23
N VAL A 207 -0.23 15.63 -2.54
CA VAL A 207 -1.11 14.78 -3.38
C VAL A 207 -0.49 14.55 -4.75
N LYS A 208 0.06 15.57 -5.42
CA LYS A 208 0.71 15.41 -6.74
C LYS A 208 1.80 14.35 -6.75
N VAL A 209 2.74 14.48 -5.81
CA VAL A 209 3.87 13.55 -5.66
C VAL A 209 3.37 12.15 -5.30
N THR A 210 2.46 12.08 -4.33
CA THR A 210 1.93 10.81 -3.83
C THR A 210 1.13 10.08 -4.89
N MET A 211 0.26 10.78 -5.63
CA MET A 211 -0.58 10.13 -6.63
C MET A 211 0.21 9.63 -7.83
N ALA A 212 1.23 10.35 -8.29
CA ALA A 212 2.12 9.84 -9.34
C ALA A 212 2.85 8.56 -8.86
N HIS A 213 3.36 8.58 -7.63
CA HIS A 213 4.02 7.42 -7.04
C HIS A 213 3.09 6.19 -6.92
N GLU A 214 1.93 6.36 -6.30
CA GLU A 214 0.99 5.27 -6.01
C GLU A 214 0.28 4.78 -7.28
N PHE A 215 -0.03 5.68 -8.22
CA PHE A 215 -0.63 5.26 -9.49
C PHE A 215 0.34 4.41 -10.30
N PHE A 216 1.65 4.67 -10.24
CA PHE A 216 2.63 3.82 -10.88
C PHE A 216 2.68 2.41 -10.27
N HIS A 217 2.44 2.25 -8.97
CA HIS A 217 2.26 0.92 -8.37
C HIS A 217 1.04 0.19 -8.93
N ALA A 218 -0.08 0.89 -9.15
CA ALA A 218 -1.26 0.31 -9.78
C ALA A 218 -0.95 -0.19 -11.20
N ILE A 219 -0.16 0.56 -11.96
CA ILE A 219 0.33 0.17 -13.28
C ILE A 219 1.22 -1.07 -13.18
N GLN A 220 2.18 -1.11 -12.25
CA GLN A 220 3.05 -2.26 -12.03
C GLN A 220 2.24 -3.54 -11.72
N PHE A 221 1.23 -3.46 -10.85
CA PHE A 221 0.32 -4.57 -10.54
C PHE A 221 -0.51 -5.02 -11.75
N SER A 222 -0.79 -4.11 -12.66
CA SER A 222 -1.44 -4.42 -13.93
C SER A 222 -0.51 -5.17 -14.90
N TYR A 223 0.81 -5.07 -14.77
CA TYR A 223 1.76 -5.83 -15.59
C TYR A 223 2.05 -7.21 -14.99
N ASP A 224 2.55 -7.23 -13.75
CA ASP A 224 2.89 -8.45 -13.01
C ASP A 224 2.91 -8.14 -11.50
N ALA A 225 1.84 -8.51 -10.80
CA ALA A 225 1.75 -8.44 -9.34
C ALA A 225 2.46 -9.61 -8.65
N SER A 226 2.87 -10.64 -9.39
CA SER A 226 3.58 -11.84 -8.87
C SER A 226 5.10 -11.72 -8.97
N GLU A 227 5.64 -10.67 -9.59
CA GLU A 227 7.08 -10.52 -9.77
C GLU A 227 7.85 -10.45 -8.45
N ILE A 228 7.15 -10.03 -7.38
CA ILE A 228 7.63 -9.99 -6.00
C ILE A 228 7.82 -11.40 -5.40
N ASP A 229 7.12 -12.40 -5.93
CA ASP A 229 7.14 -13.79 -5.43
C ASP A 229 8.33 -14.59 -5.95
N ARG A 230 9.24 -14.00 -6.74
CA ARG A 230 10.37 -14.76 -7.31
C ARG A 230 11.47 -14.97 -6.26
N PRO A 231 11.68 -16.21 -5.76
CA PRO A 231 12.75 -16.48 -4.82
C PRO A 231 14.09 -16.23 -5.51
N ASN A 232 14.77 -15.16 -5.13
CA ASN A 232 16.16 -15.00 -5.47
C ASN A 232 16.97 -15.83 -4.45
N PRO A 233 17.63 -16.92 -4.86
CA PRO A 233 18.41 -17.76 -3.95
C PRO A 233 19.57 -17.00 -3.29
N ASP A 234 19.93 -15.83 -3.82
CA ASP A 234 20.99 -14.96 -3.30
C ASP A 234 20.46 -13.77 -2.47
N ASN A 235 19.15 -13.63 -2.22
CA ASN A 235 18.62 -12.35 -1.75
C ASN A 235 17.64 -12.34 -0.56
N HIS A 236 17.86 -11.35 0.30
CA HIS A 236 17.10 -11.01 1.49
C HIS A 236 15.73 -10.42 1.11
N ALA A 237 14.69 -10.72 1.88
CA ALA A 237 13.27 -10.39 1.62
C ALA A 237 12.91 -8.90 1.42
N LEU A 238 13.89 -7.99 1.43
CA LEU A 238 13.71 -6.55 1.20
C LEU A 238 14.24 -6.08 -0.17
N ASP A 239 15.04 -6.89 -0.86
CA ASP A 239 15.61 -6.55 -2.17
C ASP A 239 14.62 -6.79 -3.33
N SER A 240 13.43 -7.33 -3.07
CA SER A 240 12.39 -7.47 -4.10
C SER A 240 11.61 -6.17 -4.35
N TYR A 241 11.63 -5.21 -3.41
CA TYR A 241 10.83 -3.97 -3.51
C TYR A 241 11.58 -2.76 -4.04
N TRP A 242 12.93 -2.75 -4.00
CA TRP A 242 13.68 -1.52 -4.29
C TRP A 242 13.36 -0.96 -5.68
N TRP A 243 13.11 -1.81 -6.67
CA TRP A 243 12.83 -1.37 -8.03
C TRP A 243 11.38 -0.90 -8.20
N TYR A 244 10.42 -1.51 -7.47
CA TYR A 244 9.03 -1.02 -7.41
C TYR A 244 9.05 0.43 -6.92
N GLU A 245 9.64 0.66 -5.75
CA GLU A 245 9.74 1.98 -5.12
C GLU A 245 10.59 2.94 -5.94
N ALA A 246 11.75 2.51 -6.46
CA ALA A 246 12.62 3.40 -7.22
C ALA A 246 12.00 3.86 -8.55
N SER A 247 11.25 2.98 -9.21
CA SER A 247 10.56 3.35 -10.45
C SER A 247 9.29 4.17 -10.18
N SER A 248 8.57 3.93 -9.08
CA SER A 248 7.50 4.85 -8.64
C SER A 248 8.04 6.22 -8.25
N THR A 249 9.18 6.29 -7.57
CA THR A 249 9.84 7.58 -7.25
C THR A 249 10.31 8.33 -8.49
N TRP A 250 10.63 7.63 -9.59
CA TRP A 250 10.93 8.29 -10.85
C TRP A 250 9.72 9.05 -11.43
N MET A 251 8.50 8.65 -11.07
CA MET A 251 7.25 9.26 -11.55
C MET A 251 6.84 10.51 -10.77
N GLU A 252 7.47 10.81 -9.63
CA GLU A 252 7.16 11.95 -8.76
C GLU A 252 7.43 13.35 -9.37
N THR A 253 7.67 13.47 -10.68
CA THR A 253 8.22 14.66 -11.36
C THR A 253 7.19 15.52 -12.09
#